data_AF-A0A9Q9NB69-F1
#
_entry.id   AF-A0A9Q9NB69-F1
#
_cell.length_a   1.000
_cell.length_b   1.000
_cell.length_c   1.000
_cell.angle_alpha   90.00
_cell.angle_beta   90.00
_cell.angle_gamma   90.00
#
_symmetry.space_group_name_H-M   'P 1'
#
loop_
_entity.id
_entity.type
_entity.pdbx_description
1 polymer ?
#
loop_
_entity_poly.entity_id
_entity_poly.type
_entity_poly.pdbx_seq_one_letter_code
_entity_poly.pdbx_strand_id
1 'polypeptide(L)'
;MNVIVLAHNITDEREAYLDEPIDTVRTYCKKHGYKITKDYNDDNQLINDIKLKHVKPKRIVFWGIYEDYPELYRLCSKRKIEFITIFPMLE
;
A
#
# COMPACT_ATOMS: atom_id res chain seq x y z
N MET A 1 -6.04 -4.15 -14.06
CA MET A 1 -6.59 -3.26 -13.02
C MET A 1 -5.42 -2.49 -12.41
N ASN A 2 -5.55 -1.18 -12.14
CA ASN A 2 -4.44 -0.36 -11.65
C ASN A 2 -4.32 -0.51 -10.13
N VAL A 3 -3.38 -1.33 -9.69
CA VAL A 3 -3.09 -1.55 -8.27
C VAL A 3 -1.81 -0.82 -7.91
N ILE A 4 -1.91 0.03 -6.90
CA ILE A 4 -0.75 0.66 -6.27
C ILE A 4 -0.42 -0.12 -5.01
N VAL A 5 0.86 -0.26 -4.72
CA VAL A 5 1.34 -0.87 -3.49
C VAL A 5 1.99 0.19 -2.60
N LEU A 6 1.73 0.12 -1.29
CA LEU A 6 2.34 0.99 -0.29
C LEU A 6 2.99 0.13 0.80
N ALA A 7 4.29 0.24 0.97
CA ALA A 7 4.99 -0.44 2.05
C ALA A 7 6.18 0.41 2.50
N HIS A 8 6.19 0.80 3.77
CA HIS A 8 7.33 1.50 4.34
C HIS A 8 8.50 0.53 4.52
N ASN A 9 9.71 0.97 4.19
CA ASN A 9 10.90 0.18 4.49
C ASN A 9 11.08 0.12 6.02
N ILE A 10 11.30 -1.09 6.54
CA ILE A 10 11.70 -1.27 7.93
C ILE A 10 13.20 -1.01 7.97
N THR A 11 13.61 0.12 8.52
CA THR A 11 15.04 0.50 8.66
C THR A 11 15.58 0.24 10.07
N ASP A 12 14.94 -0.66 10.81
CA ASP A 12 15.23 -0.96 12.23
C ASP A 12 15.86 -2.35 12.34
N GLU A 13 16.39 -2.72 13.51
CA GLU A 13 17.10 -3.98 13.79
C GLU A 13 16.25 -5.24 13.49
N ARG A 14 14.94 -5.06 13.31
CA ARG A 14 13.97 -6.08 12.90
C ARG A 14 14.03 -6.45 11.41
N GLU A 15 14.77 -5.70 10.59
CA GLU A 15 14.98 -5.97 9.15
C GLU A 15 15.56 -7.38 8.90
N ALA A 16 16.35 -7.91 9.83
CA ALA A 16 16.93 -9.25 9.72
C ALA A 16 15.92 -10.40 9.95
N TYR A 17 14.73 -10.12 10.49
CA TYR A 17 13.74 -11.12 10.92
C TYR A 17 12.39 -11.02 10.21
N LEU A 18 12.15 -9.97 9.43
CA LEU A 18 10.91 -9.75 8.71
C LEU A 18 11.18 -9.79 7.21
N ASP A 19 10.40 -10.58 6.46
CA ASP A 19 10.34 -10.43 5.01
C ASP A 19 10.09 -8.96 4.65
N GLU A 20 10.78 -8.44 3.63
CA GLU A 20 10.60 -7.04 3.23
C GLU A 20 9.10 -6.76 3.02
N PRO A 21 8.53 -5.76 3.72
CA PRO A 21 7.10 -5.43 3.63
C PRO A 21 6.59 -5.32 2.20
N ILE A 22 7.41 -4.76 1.31
CA ILE A 22 7.07 -4.58 -0.10
C ILE A 22 6.98 -5.91 -0.85
N ASP A 23 7.82 -6.89 -0.55
CA ASP A 23 7.81 -8.19 -1.21
C ASP A 23 6.63 -9.04 -0.76
N THR A 24 6.23 -8.90 0.51
CA THR A 24 4.99 -9.49 1.01
C THR A 24 3.78 -8.93 0.27
N VAL A 25 3.71 -7.61 0.07
CA VAL A 25 2.64 -6.97 -0.72
C VAL A 25 2.66 -7.40 -2.17
N ARG A 26 3.85 -7.49 -2.79
CA ARG A 26 3.99 -7.97 -4.17
C ARG A 26 3.52 -9.41 -4.32
N THR A 27 3.86 -10.27 -3.37
CA THR A 27 3.45 -11.68 -3.35
C THR A 27 1.93 -11.81 -3.22
N TYR A 28 1.31 -11.05 -2.32
CA TYR A 28 -0.15 -11.00 -2.20
C TYR A 28 -0.80 -10.55 -3.52
N CYS A 29 -0.34 -9.44 -4.10
CA CYS A 29 -0.82 -8.96 -5.39
C CYS A 29 -0.70 -10.02 -6.49
N LYS A 30 0.43 -10.72 -6.56
CA LYS A 30 0.66 -11.80 -7.54
C LYS A 30 -0.33 -12.96 -7.35
N LYS A 31 -0.52 -13.42 -6.10
CA LYS A 31 -1.46 -14.51 -5.77
C LYS A 31 -2.91 -14.18 -6.17
N HIS A 32 -3.30 -12.91 -6.03
CA HIS A 32 -4.65 -12.43 -6.38
C HIS A 32 -4.79 -11.96 -7.85
N GLY A 33 -3.77 -12.13 -8.69
CA GLY A 33 -3.80 -11.70 -10.10
C GLY A 33 -3.81 -10.18 -10.30
N TYR A 34 -3.35 -9.43 -9.29
CA TYR A 34 -3.29 -7.97 -9.34
C TYR A 34 -2.06 -7.51 -10.11
N LYS A 35 -2.28 -6.64 -11.10
CA LYS A 35 -1.20 -5.97 -11.83
C LYS A 35 -0.79 -4.70 -11.08
N ILE A 36 0.39 -4.74 -10.48
CA ILE A 36 1.00 -3.59 -9.82
C ILE A 36 1.43 -2.59 -10.89
N THR A 37 1.04 -1.33 -10.72
CA THR A 37 1.38 -0.24 -11.65
C THR A 37 2.44 0.70 -11.10
N LYS A 38 2.51 0.82 -9.77
CA LYS A 38 3.49 1.67 -9.07
C LYS A 38 3.57 1.24 -7.62
N ASP A 39 4.75 1.36 -7.04
CA ASP A 39 5.05 1.18 -5.63
C ASP A 39 5.40 2.51 -4.96
N TYR A 40 5.04 2.62 -3.68
CA TYR A 40 5.34 3.76 -2.82
C TYR A 40 5.87 3.23 -1.48
N ASN A 41 6.84 3.94 -0.93
CA ASN A 41 7.36 3.75 0.42
C ASN A 41 7.09 4.95 1.34
N ASP A 42 6.39 5.95 0.81
CA ASP A 42 6.00 7.19 1.48
C ASP A 42 4.51 7.46 1.16
N ASP A 43 3.69 7.51 2.19
CA ASP A 43 2.25 7.73 2.08
C ASP A 43 1.91 9.18 1.68
N ASN A 44 2.68 10.17 2.11
CA ASN A 44 2.50 11.57 1.71
C ASN A 44 2.73 11.74 0.20
N GLN A 45 3.76 11.08 -0.35
CA GLN A 45 4.00 11.09 -1.78
C GLN A 45 2.83 10.46 -2.54
N LEU A 46 2.31 9.32 -2.06
CA LEU A 46 1.13 8.68 -2.64
C LEU A 46 -0.12 9.58 -2.57
N ILE A 47 -0.39 10.18 -1.41
CA ILE A 47 -1.50 11.10 -1.19
C ILE A 47 -1.41 12.29 -2.17
N ASN A 48 -0.23 12.88 -2.31
CA ASN A 48 -0.01 14.02 -3.20
C ASN A 48 -0.20 13.62 -4.66
N ASP A 49 0.33 12.49 -5.10
CA ASP A 49 0.15 12.00 -6.46
C ASP A 49 -1.33 11.69 -6.78
N ILE A 50 -2.11 11.19 -5.81
CA ILE A 50 -3.56 10.99 -5.96
C ILE A 50 -4.29 12.34 -6.04
N LYS A 51 -3.94 13.30 -5.18
CA LYS A 51 -4.54 14.65 -5.15
C LYS A 51 -4.29 15.41 -6.45
N LEU A 52 -3.04 15.38 -6.93
CA LEU A 52 -2.58 16.01 -8.18
C LEU A 52 -2.98 15.24 -9.44
N LYS A 53 -3.63 14.07 -9.29
CA LYS A 53 -4.07 13.19 -10.39
C LYS A 53 -2.92 12.63 -11.24
N HIS A 54 -1.70 12.60 -10.71
CA HIS A 54 -0.57 11.90 -11.33
C HIS A 54 -0.82 10.39 -11.37
N VAL A 55 -1.53 9.87 -10.37
CA VAL A 55 -2.01 8.49 -10.34
C VAL A 55 -3.51 8.43 -10.10
N LYS A 56 -4.13 7.38 -10.64
CA LYS A 56 -5.56 7.06 -10.45
C LYS A 56 -5.70 5.58 -10.12
N PRO A 57 -5.32 5.16 -8.90
CA PRO A 57 -5.49 3.78 -8.47
C PRO A 57 -6.98 3.44 -8.40
N LYS A 58 -7.31 2.19 -8.76
CA LYS A 58 -8.60 1.60 -8.36
C LYS A 58 -8.48 0.90 -7.01
N ARG A 59 -7.27 0.44 -6.69
CA ARG A 59 -6.95 -0.29 -5.47
C ARG A 59 -5.56 0.08 -4.97
N ILE A 60 -5.43 0.18 -3.67
CA ILE A 60 -4.17 0.34 -2.95
C ILE A 60 -4.06 -0.84 -1.98
N VAL A 61 -2.99 -1.61 -2.12
CA VAL A 61 -2.66 -2.70 -1.19
C VAL A 61 -1.47 -2.27 -0.36
N PHE A 62 -1.54 -2.39 0.95
CA PHE A 62 -0.49 -1.88 1.83
C PHE A 62 -0.16 -2.79 2.99
N TRP A 63 1.07 -2.65 3.49
CA TRP A 63 1.56 -3.31 4.69
C TRP A 63 1.54 -2.33 5.87
N GLY A 64 0.68 -2.59 6.85
CA GLY A 64 0.43 -1.75 8.05
C GLY A 64 -1.04 -1.79 8.46
N ILE A 65 -1.44 -1.03 9.48
CA ILE A 65 -2.84 -0.93 9.90
C ILE A 65 -3.47 0.39 9.44
N TYR A 66 -4.79 0.45 9.33
CA TYR A 66 -5.47 1.67 8.86
C TYR A 66 -5.22 2.88 9.75
N GLU A 67 -4.98 2.65 11.04
CA GLU A 67 -4.73 3.69 12.05
C GLU A 67 -3.44 4.47 11.78
N ASP A 68 -2.47 3.86 11.10
CA ASP A 68 -1.22 4.52 10.69
C ASP A 68 -1.45 5.51 9.54
N TYR A 69 -2.55 5.36 8.78
CA TYR A 69 -2.80 6.10 7.54
C TYR A 69 -4.18 6.78 7.50
N PRO A 70 -4.53 7.62 8.49
CA PRO A 70 -5.88 8.19 8.60
C PRO A 70 -6.22 9.12 7.43
N GLU A 71 -5.25 9.87 6.91
CA GLU A 71 -5.46 10.75 5.75
C GLU A 71 -5.67 9.95 4.47
N LEU A 72 -4.82 8.95 4.22
CA LEU A 72 -4.94 8.09 3.05
C LEU A 72 -6.26 7.31 3.07
N TYR A 73 -6.67 6.80 4.23
CA TYR A 73 -7.97 6.12 4.40
C TYR A 73 -9.14 7.03 4.01
N ARG A 74 -9.16 8.27 4.54
CA ARG A 74 -10.20 9.27 4.20
C ARG A 74 -10.19 9.59 2.71
N LEU A 75 -9.02 9.73 2.11
CA LEU A 75 -8.86 10.00 0.68
C LEU A 75 -9.40 8.84 -0.17
N CYS A 76 -9.06 7.60 0.19
CA CYS A 76 -9.52 6.40 -0.50
C CYS A 76 -11.05 6.27 -0.45
N SER A 77 -11.62 6.45 0.74
CA SER A 77 -13.08 6.45 0.94
C SER A 77 -13.78 7.51 0.07
N LYS A 78 -13.28 8.76 0.09
CA LYS A 78 -13.82 9.86 -0.74
C LYS A 78 -13.72 9.58 -2.24
N ARG A 79 -12.66 8.90 -2.67
CA ARG A 79 -12.37 8.63 -4.10
C ARG A 79 -12.86 7.27 -4.58
N LYS A 80 -13.51 6.47 -3.71
CA LYS A 80 -13.91 5.09 -3.98
C LYS A 80 -12.74 4.22 -4.45
N ILE A 81 -11.57 4.42 -3.84
CA ILE A 81 -10.39 3.58 -4.03
C ILE A 81 -10.47 2.48 -2.98
N GLU A 82 -10.33 1.24 -3.42
CA GLU A 82 -10.29 0.10 -2.50
C GLU A 82 -8.96 0.08 -1.76
N PHE A 83 -8.99 0.17 -0.43
CA PHE A 83 -7.80 0.23 0.41
C PHE A 83 -7.73 -1.05 1.23
N ILE A 84 -6.69 -1.85 1.00
CA ILE A 84 -6.56 -3.23 1.53
C ILE A 84 -5.28 -3.32 2.34
N THR A 85 -5.40 -3.56 3.63
CA THR A 85 -4.27 -4.00 4.46
C THR A 85 -4.03 -5.50 4.28
N ILE A 86 -2.76 -5.89 4.23
CA ILE A 86 -2.35 -7.31 4.31
C ILE A 86 -1.63 -7.65 5.62
N PHE A 87 -1.44 -6.67 6.50
CA PHE A 87 -0.79 -6.88 7.79
C PHE A 87 -1.50 -7.92 8.67
N PRO A 88 -2.84 -7.86 8.86
CA PRO A 88 -3.56 -8.87 9.65
C PRO A 88 -3.77 -10.21 8.91
N MET A 89 -3.31 -10.34 7.66
CA MET A 89 -3.39 -11.59 6.90
C MET A 89 -2.15 -12.47 7.05
N LEU A 90 -1.18 -12.01 7.85
CA LEU A 90 0.07 -12.71 8.17
C LEU A 90 0.02 -13.39 9.55
N GLU A 91 -1.08 -13.26 10.30
CA GLU A 91 -1.37 -14.04 11.51
C GLU A 91 -1.93 -15.43 11.18
#